data_AF-A0A7U4M2L3-F1
#
_entry.id   AF-A0A7U4M2L3-F1
#
_cell.length_a   1.000
_cell.length_b   1.000
_cell.length_c   1.000
_cell.angle_alpha   90.00
_cell.angle_beta   90.00
_cell.angle_gamma   90.00
#
_symmetry.space_group_name_H-M   'P 1'
#
loop_
_entity.id
_entity.type
_entity.pdbx_description
1 polymer ?
#
loop_
_entity_poly.entity_id
_entity_poly.type
_entity_poly.pdbx_seq_one_letter_code
_entity_poly.pdbx_strand_id
1 'polypeptide(L)'
;MRIWIPVDSDNGKVSKIIPQLEASKWALVDFDEGKVKSLEFYDTIDELGGEWVDFIILSNKFENYIDYMNEGMMVLVVREEETIEDIIEAFKFKELDEIGL
;
A
#
# COMPACT_ATOMS: atom_id res chain seq x y z
N MET A 1 10.31 6.60 1.87
CA MET A 1 8.84 6.62 2.04
C MET A 1 8.40 5.18 2.16
N ARG A 2 7.63 4.84 3.18
CA ARG A 2 7.13 3.49 3.40
C ARG A 2 5.66 3.41 3.03
N ILE A 3 5.36 2.46 2.15
CA ILE A 3 4.05 2.34 1.52
C ILE A 3 3.53 0.93 1.79
N TRP A 4 2.32 0.83 2.33
CA TRP A 4 1.62 -0.43 2.54
C TRP A 4 0.58 -0.73 1.48
N ILE A 5 0.56 -1.98 1.05
CA ILE A 5 -0.37 -2.46 0.02
C ILE A 5 -0.88 -3.86 0.43
N PRO A 6 -2.19 -4.05 0.64
CA PRO A 6 -2.78 -5.37 0.84
C PRO A 6 -2.79 -6.13 -0.47
N VAL A 7 -2.25 -7.34 -0.49
CA VAL A 7 -2.06 -8.12 -1.73
C VAL A 7 -2.46 -9.59 -1.61
N ASP A 8 -2.67 -10.21 -2.76
CA ASP A 8 -3.09 -11.60 -2.89
C ASP A 8 -1.99 -12.63 -2.59
N SER A 9 -0.72 -12.23 -2.72
CA SER A 9 0.44 -13.13 -2.68
C SER A 9 1.76 -12.37 -2.40
N ASP A 10 2.83 -13.11 -2.12
CA ASP A 10 4.20 -12.61 -1.91
C ASP A 10 5.10 -12.75 -3.15
N ASN A 11 4.50 -12.74 -4.34
CA ASN A 11 5.21 -12.92 -5.62
C ASN A 11 5.92 -11.64 -6.12
N GLY A 12 6.49 -10.85 -5.22
CA GLY A 12 7.20 -9.61 -5.58
C GLY A 12 6.29 -8.56 -6.23
N LYS A 13 6.80 -7.84 -7.23
CA LYS A 13 6.08 -6.68 -7.81
C LYS A 13 4.86 -7.05 -8.65
N VAL A 14 4.70 -8.33 -9.02
CA VAL A 14 3.55 -8.81 -9.78
C VAL A 14 2.38 -9.22 -8.88
N SER A 15 2.55 -9.19 -7.56
CA SER A 15 1.46 -9.39 -6.60
C SER A 15 0.35 -8.37 -6.82
N LYS A 16 -0.90 -8.81 -6.72
CA LYS A 16 -2.06 -7.98 -7.01
C LYS A 16 -2.64 -7.35 -5.76
N ILE A 17 -3.03 -6.08 -5.86
CA ILE A 17 -3.78 -5.42 -4.78
C ILE A 17 -5.17 -6.05 -4.66
N ILE A 18 -5.58 -6.32 -3.43
CA ILE A 18 -6.91 -6.85 -3.11
C ILE A 18 -7.47 -6.11 -1.89
N PRO A 19 -8.78 -6.19 -1.62
CA PRO A 19 -9.36 -5.58 -0.42
C PRO A 19 -8.63 -6.03 0.84
N GLN A 20 -8.41 -5.11 1.78
CA GLN A 20 -7.58 -5.35 2.96
C GLN A 20 -8.10 -6.48 3.87
N LEU A 21 -9.42 -6.70 3.88
CA LEU A 21 -10.04 -7.79 4.64
C LEU A 21 -9.86 -9.16 3.99
N GLU A 22 -9.49 -9.18 2.70
CA GLU A 22 -9.19 -10.37 1.92
C GLU A 22 -7.68 -10.58 1.73
N ALA A 23 -6.86 -9.63 2.22
CA ALA A 23 -5.41 -9.64 2.08
C ALA A 23 -4.81 -10.97 2.56
N SER A 24 -4.12 -11.67 1.65
CA SER A 24 -3.31 -12.82 2.02
C SER A 24 -1.98 -12.39 2.64
N LYS A 25 -1.45 -11.26 2.15
CA LYS A 25 -0.17 -10.67 2.56
C LYS A 25 -0.27 -9.15 2.55
N TRP A 26 0.59 -8.52 3.32
CA TRP A 26 0.81 -7.08 3.33
C TRP A 26 2.20 -6.78 2.77
N ALA A 27 2.24 -6.09 1.64
CA ALA A 27 3.48 -5.65 1.04
C ALA A 27 3.91 -4.30 1.66
N LEU A 28 5.12 -4.25 2.20
CA LEU A 28 5.80 -3.01 2.58
C LEU A 28 6.82 -2.65 1.50
N VAL A 29 6.58 -1.53 0.84
CA VAL A 29 7.50 -0.95 -0.15
C VAL A 29 8.30 0.15 0.53
N ASP A 30 9.62 0.02 0.58
CA ASP A 30 10.50 1.16 0.85
C ASP A 30 10.82 1.86 -0.47
N PHE A 31 10.29 3.06 -0.64
CA PHE A 31 10.44 3.88 -1.83
C PHE A 31 11.22 5.14 -1.51
N ASP A 32 12.36 5.31 -2.16
CA ASP A 32 13.23 6.47 -1.97
C ASP A 32 13.99 6.81 -3.25
N GLU A 33 14.30 8.10 -3.44
CA GLU A 33 14.95 8.63 -4.66
C GLU A 33 14.25 8.19 -5.97
N GLY A 34 12.92 8.05 -5.93
CA GLY A 34 12.11 7.67 -7.09
C GLY A 34 12.22 6.18 -7.48
N LYS A 35 12.72 5.32 -6.58
CA LYS A 35 12.92 3.89 -6.82
C LYS A 35 12.55 3.06 -5.59
N VAL A 36 12.20 1.80 -5.82
CA VAL A 36 12.03 0.80 -4.76
C VAL A 36 13.40 0.38 -4.23
N LYS A 37 13.63 0.57 -2.93
CA LYS A 37 14.83 0.13 -2.21
C LYS A 37 14.66 -1.29 -1.66
N SER A 38 13.50 -1.59 -1.08
CA SER A 38 13.12 -2.94 -0.65
C SER A 38 11.62 -3.20 -0.85
N LEU A 39 11.27 -4.47 -0.89
CA LEU A 39 9.91 -4.98 -0.90
C LEU A 39 9.85 -6.18 0.04
N GLU A 40 9.08 -6.05 1.11
CA GLU A 40 8.93 -7.06 2.16
C GLU A 40 7.45 -7.45 2.28
N PHE A 41 7.17 -8.68 2.69
CA PHE A 41 5.81 -9.21 2.82
C PHE A 41 5.58 -9.72 4.23
N TYR A 42 4.42 -9.38 4.79
CA TYR A 42 4.00 -9.75 6.14
C TYR A 42 2.64 -10.44 6.09
N ASP A 43 2.34 -11.28 7.07
CA ASP A 43 1.01 -11.92 7.19
C ASP A 43 0.00 -10.92 7.76
N THR A 44 0.43 -10.03 8.65
CA THR A 44 -0.45 -9.03 9.26
C THR A 44 0.20 -7.65 9.35
N ILE A 45 -0.66 -6.64 9.47
CA ILE A 45 -0.27 -5.24 9.64
C ILE A 45 0.50 -5.03 10.97
N ASP A 46 0.18 -5.78 12.01
CA ASP A 46 0.79 -5.72 13.34
C ASP A 46 2.25 -6.22 13.39
N GLU A 47 2.72 -6.99 12.39
CA GLU A 47 4.07 -7.57 12.39
C GLU A 47 5.20 -6.55 12.19
N LEU A 48 4.87 -5.31 11.82
CA LEU A 48 5.86 -4.25 11.60
C LEU A 48 6.49 -3.66 12.86
N GLY A 49 6.05 -4.06 14.05
CA GLY A 49 6.78 -3.78 15.30
C GLY A 49 7.02 -2.30 15.61
N GLY A 50 6.18 -1.39 15.08
CA GLY A 50 6.27 0.05 15.30
C GLY A 50 7.08 0.84 14.27
N GLU A 51 7.39 0.25 13.11
CA GLU A 51 7.94 0.98 11.97
C GLU A 51 6.93 2.02 11.46
N TRP A 52 7.38 3.28 11.27
CA TRP A 52 6.52 4.35 10.75
C TRP A 52 6.18 4.10 9.28
N VAL A 53 4.88 4.05 8.96
CA VAL A 53 4.37 3.91 7.59
C VAL A 53 3.84 5.27 7.14
N ASP A 54 4.29 5.74 5.98
CA ASP A 54 3.90 7.05 5.46
C ASP A 54 2.57 6.99 4.69
N PHE A 55 2.38 5.91 3.92
CA PHE A 55 1.24 5.73 3.02
C PHE A 55 0.64 4.34 3.14
N ILE A 56 -0.67 4.26 2.96
CA ILE A 56 -1.38 3.00 2.70
C ILE A 56 -2.18 3.15 1.40
N ILE A 57 -2.07 2.17 0.51
CA ILE A 57 -2.75 2.15 -0.77
C ILE A 57 -3.80 1.04 -0.73
N LEU A 58 -5.07 1.41 -0.84
CA LEU A 58 -6.20 0.48 -0.77
C LEU A 58 -6.77 0.19 -2.15
N SER A 59 -7.41 -0.97 -2.27
CA SER A 59 -8.04 -1.41 -3.53
C SER A 59 -9.25 -0.56 -3.91
N ASN A 60 -9.93 0.02 -2.92
CA ASN A 60 -11.09 0.86 -3.11
C ASN A 60 -11.34 1.77 -1.90
N LYS A 61 -12.22 2.76 -2.07
CA LYS A 61 -12.56 3.76 -1.05
C LYS A 61 -13.64 3.36 -0.04
N PHE A 62 -14.19 2.14 -0.14
CA PHE A 62 -15.30 1.68 0.70
C PHE A 62 -14.82 0.87 1.92
N GLU A 63 -13.51 0.67 2.03
CA GLU A 63 -12.91 -0.04 3.15
C GLU A 63 -12.75 0.88 4.38
N ASN A 64 -12.49 0.32 5.56
CA ASN A 64 -12.19 1.16 6.73
C ASN A 64 -10.78 1.72 6.59
N TYR A 65 -10.69 3.04 6.40
CA TYR A 65 -9.43 3.79 6.30
C TYR A 65 -9.25 4.83 7.42
N ILE A 66 -10.26 5.00 8.27
CA ILE A 66 -10.27 6.04 9.31
C ILE A 66 -9.18 5.77 10.34
N ASP A 67 -8.94 4.50 10.66
CA ASP A 67 -7.92 4.09 11.63
C ASP A 67 -6.52 4.51 11.14
N TYR A 68 -6.20 4.27 9.86
CA TYR A 68 -4.93 4.68 9.27
C TYR A 68 -4.73 6.21 9.26
N MET A 69 -5.77 6.97 8.96
CA MET A 69 -5.71 8.43 9.04
C MET A 69 -5.46 8.93 10.47
N ASN A 70 -6.07 8.29 11.47
CA ASN A 70 -5.84 8.63 12.88
C ASN A 70 -4.41 8.33 13.33
N GLU A 71 -3.78 7.31 12.74
CA GLU A 71 -2.37 6.97 12.95
C GLU A 71 -1.40 7.87 12.17
N GLY A 72 -1.92 8.80 11.37
CA GLY A 72 -1.12 9.79 10.62
C GLY A 72 -0.64 9.31 9.26
N MET A 73 -1.16 8.19 8.76
CA MET A 73 -0.86 7.69 7.42
C MET A 73 -1.69 8.44 6.37
N MET A 74 -1.10 8.68 5.20
CA MET A 74 -1.84 9.15 4.02
C MET A 74 -2.49 7.96 3.31
N VAL A 75 -3.81 8.01 3.13
CA VAL A 75 -4.56 6.93 2.48
C VAL A 75 -4.78 7.26 1.02
N LEU A 76 -4.26 6.40 0.15
CA LEU A 76 -4.43 6.47 -1.30
C LEU A 76 -5.26 5.28 -1.81
N VAL A 77 -5.88 5.43 -2.96
CA VAL A 77 -6.70 4.41 -3.62
C VAL A 77 -6.29 4.28 -5.07
N VAL A 78 -6.19 3.03 -5.52
CA VAL A 78 -5.96 2.70 -6.94
C VAL A 78 -7.18 3.03 -7.79
N ARG A 79 -6.95 3.40 -9.05
CA ARG A 79 -8.02 3.64 -10.03
C ARG A 79 -8.19 2.43 -10.93
N GLU A 80 -7.10 2.02 -11.56
CA GLU A 80 -7.02 0.93 -12.53
C GLU A 80 -5.80 0.02 -12.31
N GLU A 81 -4.89 0.41 -11.42
CA GLU A 81 -3.67 -0.30 -11.10
C GLU A 81 -3.97 -1.61 -10.37
N GLU A 82 -3.46 -2.71 -10.91
CA GLU A 82 -3.70 -4.05 -10.36
C GLU A 82 -2.51 -4.59 -9.58
N THR A 83 -1.28 -4.31 -10.01
CA THR A 83 -0.06 -4.89 -9.40
C THR A 83 0.74 -3.87 -8.62
N ILE A 84 1.60 -4.34 -7.72
CA ILE A 84 2.55 -3.46 -6.99
C ILE A 84 3.40 -2.64 -7.98
N GLU A 85 3.79 -3.20 -9.13
CA GLU A 85 4.54 -2.46 -10.16
C GLU A 85 3.75 -1.25 -10.69
N ASP A 86 2.49 -1.49 -11.10
CA ASP A 86 1.60 -0.44 -11.62
C ASP A 86 1.36 0.65 -10.57
N ILE A 87 1.10 0.24 -9.32
CA ILE A 87 0.84 1.13 -8.19
C ILE A 87 2.04 2.03 -7.91
N ILE A 88 3.26 1.50 -7.95
CA ILE A 88 4.48 2.28 -7.69
C ILE A 88 4.73 3.29 -8.82
N GLU A 89 4.42 2.93 -10.07
CA GLU A 89 4.48 3.86 -11.19
C GLU A 89 3.48 5.00 -11.01
N ALA A 90 2.22 4.70 -10.73
CA ALA A 90 1.18 5.69 -10.45
C ALA A 90 1.52 6.57 -9.23
N PHE A 91 2.06 5.98 -8.15
CA PHE A 91 2.51 6.72 -6.97
C PHE A 91 3.59 7.75 -7.32
N LYS A 92 4.57 7.38 -8.16
CA LYS A 92 5.65 8.27 -8.59
C LYS A 92 5.13 9.50 -9.34
N PHE A 93 4.08 9.32 -10.14
CA PHE A 93 3.45 10.40 -10.91
C PHE A 93 2.28 11.09 -10.19
N LYS A 94 1.96 10.65 -8.96
CA LYS A 94 0.83 11.15 -8.15
C LYS A 94 -0.53 10.95 -8.83
N GLU A 95 -0.72 9.79 -9.43
CA GLU A 95 -1.92 9.44 -10.19
C GLU A 95 -2.97 8.68 -9.36
N LEU A 96 -2.61 8.23 -8.15
CA LEU A 96 -3.52 7.61 -7.19
C LEU A 96 -4.45 8.65 -6.55
N ASP A 97 -5.65 8.22 -6.15
CA ASP A 97 -6.63 9.08 -5.48
C ASP A 97 -6.39 9.16 -3.97
N GLU A 98 -6.26 10.36 -3.43
CA GLU A 98 -6.21 10.57 -1.98
C GLU A 98 -7.63 10.55 -1.39
N ILE A 99 -7.85 9.73 -0.35
CA ILE A 99 -9.11 9.76 0.40
C ILE A 99 -9.04 10.83 1.50
N GLY A 100 -10.10 11.64 1.63
CA GLY A 100 -10.26 12.56 2.75
C GLY A 100 -10.02 14.04 2.42
N LEU A 101 -9.70 14.34 1.16
CA LEU A 101 -9.71 15.70 0.59
C LEU A 101 -11.05 16.07 -0.06
#